data_AF-A0AAV8QUL1-F1
#
_entry.id   AF-A0AAV8QUL1-F1
#
_cell.length_a   1.000
_cell.length_b   1.000
_cell.length_c   1.000
_cell.angle_alpha   90.00
_cell.angle_beta   90.00
_cell.angle_gamma   90.00
#
_symmetry.space_group_name_H-M   'P 1'
#
loop_
_entity.id
_entity.type
_entity.pdbx_description
1 polymer ?
#
loop_
_entity_poly.entity_id
_entity_poly.type
_entity_poly.pdbx_seq_one_letter_code
_entity_poly.pdbx_strand_id
1 'polypeptide(L)'
;MGRGKFKVKPTGRRNFSTPEELDAGTSACSRTIGQDQTEYNKKEGSEEKSGEDSGEEVERRKGTISLIEIQNPNFVKPRTTNAKDANLEKATQLTRREREEIEKQRRYMRLQEQGKTEQSRKDLERLALIRVFKEQKLQRLPKN
;
A
#
# COMPACT_ATOMS: atom_id res chain seq x y z
N MET A 1 50.84 16.95 -20.47
CA MET A 1 49.65 17.21 -19.61
C MET A 1 49.29 15.94 -18.85
N GLY A 2 49.65 15.85 -17.57
CA GLY A 2 49.39 14.66 -16.75
C GLY A 2 47.91 14.54 -16.42
N ARG A 3 47.23 13.53 -16.96
CA ARG A 3 45.82 13.26 -16.61
C ARG A 3 45.79 12.61 -15.23
N GLY A 4 45.35 13.36 -14.23
CA GLY A 4 45.15 12.88 -12.87
C GLY A 4 44.21 11.67 -12.83
N LYS A 5 44.55 10.67 -12.01
CA LYS A 5 43.74 9.47 -11.79
C LYS A 5 42.53 9.85 -10.93
N PHE A 6 41.38 10.11 -11.55
CA PHE A 6 40.13 10.34 -10.84
C PHE A 6 39.66 9.04 -10.17
N LYS A 7 39.72 8.98 -8.83
CA LYS A 7 39.15 7.86 -8.05
C LYS A 7 37.63 8.00 -8.05
N VAL A 8 36.94 7.20 -8.86
CA VAL A 8 35.48 7.11 -8.83
C VAL A 8 35.07 6.51 -7.49
N LYS A 9 34.32 7.26 -6.67
CA LYS A 9 33.74 6.72 -5.44
C LYS A 9 32.81 5.57 -5.80
N PRO A 10 32.76 4.48 -5.03
CA PRO A 10 31.80 3.41 -5.28
C PRO A 10 30.40 4.00 -5.16
N THR A 11 29.73 4.18 -6.29
CA THR A 11 28.31 4.58 -6.32
C THR A 11 27.54 3.47 -5.62
N GLY A 12 27.03 3.78 -4.43
CA GLY A 12 26.19 2.87 -3.66
C GLY A 12 25.07 2.34 -4.54
N ARG A 13 24.93 1.01 -4.60
CA ARG A 13 23.84 0.38 -5.34
C ARG A 13 22.53 0.81 -4.69
N ARG A 14 21.59 1.31 -5.50
CA ARG A 14 20.24 1.61 -5.03
C ARG A 14 19.50 0.28 -4.95
N ASN A 15 19.02 -0.06 -3.76
CA ASN A 15 18.14 -1.21 -3.58
C ASN A 15 16.72 -0.72 -3.86
N PHE A 16 16.10 -1.26 -4.90
CA PHE A 16 14.67 -1.06 -5.14
C PHE A 16 13.93 -2.22 -4.48
N SER A 17 12.79 -1.93 -3.87
CA SER A 17 11.90 -2.96 -3.34
C SER A 17 11.46 -3.91 -4.46
N THR A 18 11.56 -5.19 -4.18
CA THR A 18 11.02 -6.22 -5.07
C THR A 18 9.49 -6.29 -4.96
N PRO A 19 8.77 -6.74 -6.00
CA PRO A 19 7.31 -6.85 -5.94
C PRO A 19 6.83 -7.76 -4.79
N GLU A 20 7.58 -8.83 -4.48
CA GLU A 20 7.29 -9.71 -3.34
C GLU A 20 7.40 -9.00 -1.99
N GLU A 21 8.34 -8.05 -1.84
CA GLU A 21 8.47 -7.23 -0.63
C GLU A 21 7.36 -6.17 -0.49
N LEU A 22 6.83 -5.67 -1.61
CA LEU A 22 5.68 -4.75 -1.59
C LEU A 22 4.41 -5.48 -1.13
N ASP A 23 4.21 -6.71 -1.60
CA ASP A 23 3.06 -7.55 -1.24
C ASP A 23 3.11 -8.04 0.22
N ALA A 24 4.31 -8.32 0.75
CA ALA A 24 4.52 -8.68 2.16
C ALA A 24 4.20 -7.53 3.13
N GLY A 25 4.14 -6.30 2.62
CA GLY A 25 3.90 -5.09 3.39
C GLY A 25 5.01 -4.79 4.39
N THR A 26 5.01 -3.58 4.96
CA THR A 26 6.01 -3.14 5.96
C THR A 26 5.93 -3.89 7.30
N SER A 27 5.19 -5.00 7.37
CA SER A 27 5.03 -5.84 8.55
C SER A 27 6.27 -6.68 8.87
N ALA A 28 7.07 -7.02 7.84
CA ALA A 28 8.32 -7.79 7.99
C ALA A 28 9.55 -6.91 8.27
N CYS A 29 9.43 -5.58 8.13
CA CYS A 29 10.52 -4.66 8.44
C CYS A 29 10.52 -4.40 9.94
N SER A 30 11.46 -5.03 10.66
CA SER A 30 11.64 -4.83 12.09
C SER A 30 11.87 -3.35 12.39
N ARG A 31 10.98 -2.76 13.19
CA ARG A 31 11.13 -1.39 13.70
C ARG A 31 12.24 -1.36 14.74
N THR A 32 13.50 -1.39 14.32
CA THR A 32 14.65 -1.14 15.22
C THR A 32 15.05 0.33 15.27
N ILE A 33 14.21 1.23 14.75
CA ILE A 33 14.39 2.67 14.85
C ILE A 33 13.17 3.27 15.56
N GLY A 34 13.28 3.46 16.88
CA GLY A 34 12.44 4.37 17.67
C GLY A 34 11.36 3.77 18.59
N GLN A 35 11.74 2.95 19.58
CA GLN A 35 10.82 2.38 20.60
C GLN A 35 10.88 3.06 21.98
N ASP A 36 11.31 4.33 22.09
CA ASP A 36 11.54 4.95 23.41
C ASP A 36 10.41 5.88 23.91
N GLN A 37 9.24 5.97 23.25
CA GLN A 37 8.23 6.98 23.62
C GLN A 37 6.80 6.50 23.92
N THR A 38 6.48 5.21 23.77
CA THR A 38 5.07 4.77 23.79
C THR A 38 4.62 3.98 25.04
N GLU A 39 5.46 3.78 26.04
CA GLU A 39 5.09 2.97 27.22
C GLU A 39 4.44 3.77 28.38
N TYR A 40 4.43 5.10 28.35
CA TYR A 40 3.89 5.90 29.46
C TYR A 40 2.44 6.37 29.32
N ASN A 41 1.76 6.11 28.21
CA ASN A 41 0.43 6.69 27.92
C ASN A 41 -0.67 5.62 27.84
N LYS A 42 -0.65 4.64 28.75
CA LYS A 42 -1.67 3.58 28.82
C LYS A 42 -2.51 3.59 30.09
N LYS A 43 -2.44 4.62 30.93
CA LYS A 43 -3.32 4.76 32.09
C LYS A 43 -3.66 6.23 32.34
N GLU A 44 -4.97 6.45 32.44
CA GLU A 44 -5.66 7.63 32.99
C GLU A 44 -5.99 8.78 32.04
N GLY A 45 -7.24 9.26 32.12
CA GLY A 45 -7.68 10.52 31.51
C GLY A 45 -8.95 10.46 30.67
N SER A 46 -10.03 9.89 31.21
CA SER A 46 -11.39 10.32 30.87
C SER A 46 -11.55 11.74 31.40
N GLU A 47 -11.60 12.76 30.54
CA GLU A 47 -12.27 14.02 30.86
C GLU A 47 -12.46 14.90 29.62
N GLU A 48 -13.70 15.35 29.48
CA GLU A 48 -14.22 16.27 28.49
C GLU A 48 -13.43 17.59 28.49
N LYS A 49 -12.97 18.02 27.31
CA LYS A 49 -12.81 19.46 27.03
C LYS A 49 -13.31 19.76 25.63
N SER A 50 -14.61 20.10 25.58
CA SER A 50 -15.18 20.98 24.58
C SER A 50 -14.37 22.27 24.54
N GLY A 51 -13.66 22.49 23.44
CA GLY A 51 -12.89 23.70 23.15
C GLY A 51 -13.48 24.41 21.95
N GLU A 52 -14.43 25.28 22.24
CA GLU A 52 -15.05 26.23 21.35
C GLU A 52 -14.06 27.36 20.97
N ASP A 53 -14.18 27.81 19.72
CA ASP A 53 -13.80 29.13 19.20
C ASP A 53 -12.34 29.61 19.31
N SER A 54 -11.66 29.68 18.17
CA SER A 54 -10.69 30.76 17.94
C SER A 54 -10.41 30.96 16.45
N GLY A 55 -10.70 32.18 16.00
CA GLY A 55 -10.38 32.65 14.66
C GLY A 55 -8.88 32.69 14.39
N GLU A 56 -8.56 32.62 13.09
CA GLU A 56 -7.33 33.13 12.49
C GLU A 56 -6.00 32.77 13.19
N GLU A 57 -5.76 31.48 13.46
CA GLU A 57 -4.39 31.02 13.67
C GLU A 57 -3.70 30.85 12.31
N VAL A 58 -2.95 31.89 11.95
CA VAL A 58 -1.74 31.75 11.13
C VAL A 58 -0.88 30.68 11.81
N GLU A 59 -0.95 29.44 11.34
CA GLU A 59 0.09 28.43 11.59
C GLU A 59 1.42 29.14 11.41
N ARG A 60 2.21 29.28 12.48
CA ARG A 60 3.41 30.11 12.52
C ARG A 60 4.41 29.62 11.47
N ARG A 61 4.29 30.11 10.24
CA ARG A 61 5.16 29.75 9.13
C ARG A 61 6.53 30.30 9.49
N LYS A 62 7.48 29.38 9.66
CA LYS A 62 8.83 29.70 10.16
C LYS A 62 9.49 30.75 9.26
N GLY A 63 10.11 31.77 9.85
CA GLY A 63 10.92 32.77 9.14
C GLY A 63 10.12 33.89 8.46
N THR A 64 10.71 34.46 7.40
CA THR A 64 10.19 35.63 6.67
C THR A 64 8.88 35.38 5.91
N ILE A 65 8.47 34.12 5.78
CA ILE A 65 7.22 33.71 5.13
C ILE A 65 6.00 34.28 5.87
N SER A 66 6.10 34.55 7.18
CA SER A 66 5.04 35.21 7.95
C SER A 66 4.95 36.73 7.70
N LEU A 67 6.01 37.36 7.19
CA LEU A 67 6.05 38.80 6.89
C LEU A 67 5.59 39.11 5.46
N ILE A 68 5.53 38.10 4.59
CA ILE A 68 5.17 38.27 3.18
C ILE A 68 3.67 38.04 3.01
N GLU A 69 2.96 39.08 2.59
CA GLU A 69 1.54 39.00 2.23
C GLU A 69 1.36 38.20 0.92
N ILE A 70 0.69 37.06 0.99
CA ILE A 70 0.39 36.24 -0.20
C ILE A 70 -0.86 36.81 -0.89
N GLN A 71 -0.66 37.72 -1.84
CA GLN A 71 -1.72 38.23 -2.71
C GLN A 71 -1.87 37.35 -3.96
N ASN A 72 -2.26 36.09 -3.78
CA ASN A 72 -2.59 35.21 -4.90
C ASN A 72 -4.12 35.18 -5.09
N PRO A 73 -4.66 35.74 -6.19
CA PRO A 73 -6.10 35.78 -6.44
C PRO A 73 -6.74 34.38 -6.57
N ASN A 74 -5.93 33.34 -6.80
CA ASN A 74 -6.36 31.95 -6.85
C ASN A 74 -6.02 31.17 -5.57
N PHE A 75 -5.69 31.84 -4.46
CA PHE A 75 -5.42 31.16 -3.18
C PHE A 75 -6.72 30.66 -2.55
N VAL A 76 -7.17 29.50 -3.02
CA VAL A 76 -8.32 28.81 -2.44
C VAL A 76 -7.89 28.14 -1.15
N LYS A 77 -8.43 28.61 -0.01
CA LYS A 77 -8.26 27.95 1.30
C LYS A 77 -8.80 26.51 1.19
N PRO A 78 -8.08 25.49 1.71
CA PRO A 78 -8.59 24.13 1.68
C PRO A 78 -9.92 24.06 2.44
N ARG A 79 -10.97 23.54 1.79
CA ARG A 79 -12.26 23.29 2.43
C ARG A 79 -12.25 21.88 3.00
N THR A 80 -12.41 21.75 4.32
CA THR A 80 -12.59 20.46 4.98
C THR A 80 -14.05 20.04 4.91
N THR A 81 -14.37 18.96 4.22
CA THR A 81 -15.69 18.35 4.26
C THR A 81 -15.78 17.38 5.43
N ASN A 82 -16.88 17.42 6.18
CA ASN A 82 -17.09 16.50 7.29
C ASN A 82 -17.28 15.07 6.76
N ALA A 83 -16.70 14.09 7.46
CA ALA A 83 -16.78 12.68 7.06
C ALA A 83 -18.23 12.15 6.95
N LYS A 84 -19.18 12.77 7.67
CA LYS A 84 -20.61 12.42 7.62
C LYS A 84 -21.30 12.83 6.31
N ASP A 85 -20.77 13.82 5.60
CA ASP A 85 -21.31 14.34 4.35
C ASP A 85 -20.64 13.70 3.12
N ALA A 86 -19.66 12.83 3.33
CA ALA A 86 -19.02 12.05 2.27
C ALA A 86 -20.00 11.00 1.74
N ASN A 87 -20.52 11.22 0.54
CA ASN A 87 -21.52 10.37 -0.08
C ASN A 87 -20.88 9.05 -0.58
N LEU A 88 -20.90 8.01 0.26
CA LEU A 88 -20.30 6.68 -0.02
C LEU A 88 -21.08 5.88 -1.07
N GLU A 89 -22.34 6.21 -1.35
CA GLU A 89 -23.15 5.51 -2.35
C GLU A 89 -22.70 5.82 -3.78
N LYS A 90 -22.08 6.98 -3.99
CA LYS A 90 -21.45 7.32 -5.26
C LYS A 90 -20.05 6.71 -5.26
N ALA A 91 -19.96 5.45 -5.69
CA ALA A 91 -18.68 4.83 -6.00
C ALA A 91 -17.84 5.84 -6.79
N THR A 92 -16.68 6.19 -6.26
CA THR A 92 -15.74 7.09 -6.92
C THR A 92 -15.57 6.59 -8.33
N GLN A 93 -15.83 7.45 -9.32
CA GLN A 93 -15.75 7.04 -10.71
C GLN A 93 -14.28 6.73 -11.00
N LEU A 94 -13.94 5.45 -10.93
CA LEU A 94 -12.60 4.94 -11.19
C LEU A 94 -12.06 5.58 -12.45
N THR A 95 -10.84 6.08 -12.38
CA THR A 95 -10.20 6.74 -13.52
C THR A 95 -10.13 5.75 -14.70
N ARG A 96 -10.08 6.23 -15.94
CA ARG A 96 -10.03 5.35 -17.12
C ARG A 96 -8.94 4.26 -17.00
N ARG A 97 -7.79 4.64 -16.43
CA ARG A 97 -6.66 3.73 -16.17
C ARG A 97 -7.00 2.64 -15.17
N GLU A 98 -7.61 2.99 -14.03
CA GLU A 98 -8.02 2.02 -13.01
C GLU A 98 -9.06 1.03 -13.54
N ARG A 99 -9.98 1.48 -14.39
CA ARG A 99 -10.97 0.59 -15.01
C ARG A 99 -10.31 -0.46 -15.91
N GLU A 100 -9.38 -0.04 -16.76
CA GLU A 100 -8.65 -0.94 -17.66
C GLU A 100 -7.78 -1.94 -16.89
N GLU A 101 -7.13 -1.51 -15.80
CA GLU A 101 -6.33 -2.40 -14.96
C GLU A 101 -7.20 -3.46 -14.25
N ILE A 102 -8.33 -3.05 -13.67
CA ILE A 102 -9.28 -3.97 -13.03
C ILE A 102 -9.86 -4.94 -14.06
N GLU A 103 -10.19 -4.47 -15.27
CA GLU A 103 -10.69 -5.33 -16.32
C GLU A 103 -9.63 -6.34 -16.81
N LYS A 104 -8.37 -5.90 -16.92
CA LYS A 104 -7.24 -6.77 -17.26
C LYS A 104 -7.02 -7.85 -16.20
N GLN A 105 -7.07 -7.50 -14.91
CA GLN A 105 -6.99 -8.44 -13.81
C GLN A 105 -8.16 -9.45 -13.87
N ARG A 106 -9.40 -8.96 -14.02
CA ARG A 106 -10.59 -9.83 -14.15
C ARG A 106 -10.51 -10.76 -15.34
N ARG A 107 -10.00 -10.29 -16.49
CA ARG A 107 -9.79 -11.12 -17.68
C ARG A 107 -8.77 -12.22 -17.45
N TYR A 108 -7.67 -11.89 -16.76
CA TYR A 108 -6.66 -12.88 -16.39
C TYR A 108 -7.24 -13.98 -15.49
N MET A 109 -7.98 -13.60 -14.44
CA MET A 109 -8.65 -14.55 -13.54
C MET A 109 -9.62 -15.45 -14.29
N ARG A 110 -10.46 -14.89 -15.17
CA ARG A 110 -11.38 -15.68 -16.01
C ARG A 110 -10.65 -16.66 -16.93
N LEU A 111 -9.50 -16.28 -17.50
CA LEU A 111 -8.71 -17.17 -18.34
C LEU A 111 -8.07 -18.32 -17.55
N GLN A 112 -7.67 -18.05 -16.31
CA GLN A 112 -7.13 -19.04 -15.39
C GLN A 112 -8.21 -20.03 -14.93
N GLU A 113 -9.40 -19.54 -14.57
CA GLU A 113 -10.57 -20.38 -14.27
C GLU A 113 -10.96 -21.27 -15.46
N GLN A 114 -10.86 -20.75 -16.69
CA GLN A 114 -11.11 -21.50 -17.91
C GLN A 114 -10.02 -22.54 -18.24
N GLY A 115 -8.92 -22.61 -17.49
CA GLY A 115 -7.85 -23.57 -17.79
C GLY A 115 -7.04 -23.21 -19.06
N LYS A 116 -7.14 -21.97 -19.55
CA LYS A 116 -6.51 -21.56 -20.82
C LYS A 116 -5.07 -21.10 -20.64
N THR A 117 -4.67 -20.70 -19.44
CA THR A 117 -3.27 -20.30 -19.16
C THR A 117 -2.40 -21.55 -18.99
N GLU A 118 -1.14 -21.49 -19.40
CA GLU A 118 -0.22 -22.63 -19.23
C GLU A 118 -0.06 -23.04 -17.76
N GLN A 119 -0.11 -22.07 -16.84
CA GLN A 119 -0.10 -22.32 -15.39
C GLN A 119 -1.31 -23.15 -14.97
N SER A 120 -2.52 -22.75 -15.35
CA SER A 120 -3.74 -23.49 -15.03
C SER A 120 -3.74 -24.91 -15.58
N ARG A 121 -3.19 -25.12 -16.78
CA ARG A 121 -3.05 -26.47 -17.36
C ARG A 121 -2.13 -27.36 -16.52
N LYS A 122 -0.96 -26.84 -16.13
CA LYS A 122 -0.02 -27.54 -15.23
C LYS A 122 -0.65 -27.85 -13.87
N ASP A 123 -1.41 -26.92 -13.32
CA ASP A 123 -2.10 -27.12 -12.04
C ASP A 123 -3.19 -28.20 -12.15
N LEU A 124 -3.95 -28.22 -13.25
CA LEU A 124 -4.93 -29.27 -13.53
C LEU A 124 -4.27 -30.64 -13.73
N GLU A 125 -3.17 -30.71 -14.48
CA GLU A 125 -2.37 -31.94 -14.66
C GLU A 125 -1.84 -32.47 -13.32
N ARG A 126 -1.32 -31.57 -12.46
CA ARG A 126 -0.87 -31.92 -11.11
C ARG A 126 -2.02 -32.47 -10.27
N LEU A 127 -3.20 -31.84 -10.32
CA LEU A 127 -4.38 -32.33 -9.61
C LEU A 127 -4.83 -33.70 -10.14
N ALA A 128 -4.75 -33.94 -11.45
CA ALA A 128 -5.08 -35.24 -12.05
C ALA A 128 -4.14 -36.35 -11.54
N LEU A 129 -2.83 -36.09 -11.49
CA LEU A 129 -1.86 -37.03 -10.92
C LEU A 129 -2.16 -37.34 -9.44
N ILE A 130 -2.51 -36.32 -8.66
CA ILE A 130 -2.90 -36.50 -7.25
C ILE A 130 -4.18 -37.34 -7.14
N ARG A 131 -5.17 -37.14 -8.01
CA ARG A 131 -6.39 -37.97 -8.03
C ARG A 131 -6.06 -39.43 -8.29
N VAL A 132 -5.26 -39.72 -9.32
CA VAL A 132 -4.83 -41.09 -9.64
C VAL A 132 -4.08 -41.72 -8.46
N PHE A 133 -3.15 -40.99 -7.84
CA PHE A 133 -2.41 -41.49 -6.68
C PHE A 133 -3.34 -41.77 -5.49
N LYS A 134 -4.32 -40.90 -5.24
CA LYS A 134 -5.32 -41.09 -4.18
C LYS A 134 -6.19 -42.32 -4.45
N GLU A 135 -6.67 -42.49 -5.67
CA GLU A 135 -7.48 -43.65 -6.08
C GLU A 135 -6.69 -44.95 -5.94
N GLN A 136 -5.45 -45.00 -6.44
CA GLN A 136 -4.57 -46.17 -6.27
C GLN A 136 -4.30 -46.48 -4.80
N LYS A 137 -4.08 -45.44 -3.98
CA LYS A 137 -3.89 -45.61 -2.53
C LYS A 137 -5.15 -46.17 -1.86
N LEU A 138 -6.33 -45.64 -2.19
CA LEU A 138 -7.61 -46.15 -1.68
C LEU A 138 -7.88 -47.60 -2.10
N GLN A 139 -7.53 -47.98 -3.33
CA GLN A 139 -7.66 -49.35 -3.81
C GLN A 139 -6.70 -50.32 -3.11
N ARG A 140 -5.49 -49.86 -2.76
CA ARG A 140 -4.48 -50.66 -2.05
C ARG A 140 -4.75 -50.80 -0.55
N LEU A 141 -5.61 -49.97 0.03
CA LEU A 141 -5.97 -50.09 1.45
C LEU A 141 -6.81 -51.36 1.64
N PRO A 142 -6.48 -52.21 2.63
CA PRO A 142 -7.30 -53.36 2.96
C PRO A 142 -8.69 -52.87 3.39
N LYS A 143 -9.74 -53.40 2.76
CA LYS A 143 -11.11 -53.19 3.20
C LYS A 143 -11.30 -54.01 4.48
N ASN A 144 -11.16 -53.36 5.62
CA ASN A 144 -11.51 -53.91 6.92
C ASN A 144 -13.02 -53.79 7.16
#